data_AF-A0A3M8DJZ6-F1
#
_entry.id   AF-A0A3M8DJZ6-F1
#
_cell.length_a   1.000
_cell.length_b   1.000
_cell.length_c   1.000
_cell.angle_alpha   90.00
_cell.angle_beta   90.00
_cell.angle_gamma   90.00
#
_symmetry.space_group_name_H-M   'P 1'
#
loop_
_entity.id
_entity.type
_entity.pdbx_description
1 polymer ?
#
loop_
_entity_poly.entity_id
_entity_poly.type
_entity_poly.pdbx_seq_one_letter_code
_entity_poly.pdbx_strand_id
1 'polypeptide(L)'
;MKTRLWKLLLSLSICTSGMVGLSAEASASTAPPATTILLDGYPLAFPTPPVIEKGTTMVPFRAISEAMGIDVQWDAATQSITAVQTSGQEQKTVKMTLNNPQISVNDQSFTLAVAPYQTKGSTLIPLRFFSEQFGAQVSWNDSTKTVSITSPARDLYSLAFYAISSFAQKDLISHFDSVAFGWSRIDKDGSLTLVGNDFYWPKAAGTTTPEMIIDEAKSGGTTPYLMVFAGDANNELTTLLSDSSLRDQAIANILTIVQEKGLEGIVLDFEGLGMNGQGAEIKQDYNEFVQLLSAQTKNLGVKLTLVLHPLNGAYQGYDYATLGSLADDLVIMAYAYENEKGPEPMNRVDQAIKLALAQVPKEKLILGISMGSENEQSVNQKIGLAKRYSLKGFALWRLGLISQPAMANMQEAVHLQ
;
A
#
# COMPACT_ATOMS: atom_id res chain seq x y z
N MET A 1 45.31 -24.71 -25.93
CA MET A 1 45.23 -25.09 -27.35
C MET A 1 45.28 -26.60 -27.51
N LYS A 2 44.15 -27.27 -27.65
CA LYS A 2 44.06 -28.61 -28.29
C LYS A 2 42.73 -28.67 -29.05
N THR A 3 42.86 -28.48 -30.36
CA THR A 3 41.85 -28.62 -31.40
C THR A 3 41.53 -30.10 -31.61
N ARG A 4 40.31 -30.39 -32.07
CA ARG A 4 40.05 -31.33 -33.18
C ARG A 4 38.57 -31.32 -33.58
N LEU A 5 38.29 -30.60 -34.66
CA LEU A 5 37.23 -30.95 -35.60
C LEU A 5 37.68 -32.20 -36.37
N TRP A 6 36.75 -33.12 -36.65
CA TRP A 6 36.47 -33.49 -38.03
C TRP A 6 35.16 -34.26 -38.19
N LYS A 7 34.44 -33.85 -39.23
CA LYS A 7 33.27 -34.48 -39.85
C LYS A 7 33.76 -35.49 -40.88
N LEU A 8 33.05 -36.60 -41.07
CA LEU A 8 32.37 -37.01 -42.32
C LEU A 8 32.08 -38.52 -42.26
N LEU A 9 30.85 -38.92 -42.63
CA LEU A 9 30.64 -39.88 -43.71
C LEU A 9 29.16 -39.90 -44.13
N LEU A 10 28.99 -40.12 -45.42
CA LEU A 10 27.82 -39.90 -46.27
C LEU A 10 27.26 -41.27 -46.70
N SER A 11 25.93 -41.44 -46.79
CA SER A 11 25.20 -42.36 -47.70
C SER A 11 23.74 -42.46 -47.25
N LEU A 12 22.72 -42.74 -48.05
CA LEU A 12 22.41 -42.65 -49.49
C LEU A 12 20.90 -43.02 -49.52
N SER A 13 20.09 -42.17 -50.16
CA SER A 13 18.77 -42.42 -50.80
C SER A 13 17.70 -43.32 -50.16
N ILE A 14 16.46 -42.80 -50.09
CA ILE A 14 15.25 -43.47 -50.64
C ILE A 14 14.16 -42.41 -50.90
N CYS A 15 13.72 -42.34 -52.16
CA CYS A 15 12.53 -41.63 -52.59
C CYS A 15 11.27 -42.33 -52.06
N THR A 16 10.38 -41.57 -51.41
CA THR A 16 8.96 -41.95 -51.31
C THR A 16 8.11 -40.76 -51.71
N SER A 17 7.37 -40.98 -52.80
CA SER A 17 6.37 -40.08 -53.35
C SER A 17 5.17 -40.05 -52.41
N GLY A 18 4.99 -38.95 -51.68
CA GLY A 18 3.81 -38.69 -50.85
C GLY A 18 3.03 -37.52 -51.44
N MET A 19 1.75 -37.74 -51.76
CA MET A 19 0.82 -36.73 -52.27
C MET A 19 0.83 -35.47 -51.39
N VAL A 20 1.10 -34.32 -51.99
CA VAL A 20 0.89 -33.01 -51.36
C VAL A 20 -0.61 -32.72 -51.37
N GLY A 21 -1.30 -33.15 -50.32
CA GLY A 21 -2.59 -32.56 -49.97
C GLY A 21 -2.33 -31.20 -49.36
N LEU A 22 -2.64 -30.11 -50.08
CA LEU A 22 -2.74 -28.79 -49.48
C LEU A 22 -3.87 -28.83 -48.44
N SER A 23 -3.49 -29.09 -47.19
CA SER A 23 -4.35 -28.78 -46.05
C SER A 23 -4.26 -27.27 -45.86
N ALA A 24 -5.32 -26.56 -46.23
CA ALA A 24 -5.47 -25.18 -45.82
C ALA A 24 -5.54 -25.16 -44.29
N GLU A 25 -4.43 -24.81 -43.64
CA GLU A 25 -4.44 -24.48 -42.22
C GLU A 25 -5.35 -23.27 -42.05
N ALA A 26 -6.56 -23.54 -41.57
CA ALA A 26 -7.44 -22.50 -41.07
C ALA A 26 -6.67 -21.76 -39.98
N SER A 27 -6.18 -20.56 -40.30
CA SER A 27 -5.61 -19.67 -39.32
C SER A 27 -6.68 -19.42 -38.26
N ALA A 28 -6.49 -19.99 -37.08
CA ALA A 28 -7.27 -19.64 -35.92
C ALA A 28 -7.11 -18.13 -35.72
N SER A 29 -8.19 -17.39 -35.96
CA SER A 29 -8.28 -15.99 -35.57
C SER A 29 -8.10 -15.94 -34.07
N THR A 30 -6.89 -15.58 -33.62
CA THR A 30 -6.67 -15.19 -32.24
C THR A 30 -7.54 -13.97 -32.00
N ALA A 31 -8.45 -14.08 -31.04
CA ALA A 31 -9.24 -12.93 -30.60
C ALA A 31 -8.26 -11.78 -30.27
N PRO A 32 -8.57 -10.53 -30.65
CA PRO A 32 -7.71 -9.41 -30.31
C PRO A 32 -7.45 -9.40 -28.80
N PRO A 33 -6.21 -9.12 -28.36
CA PRO A 33 -5.90 -9.10 -26.94
C PRO A 33 -6.84 -8.13 -26.22
N ALA A 34 -7.44 -8.60 -25.12
CA ALA A 34 -8.36 -7.81 -24.33
C ALA A 34 -7.65 -6.56 -23.80
N THR A 35 -8.32 -5.40 -23.89
CA THR A 35 -7.77 -4.13 -23.39
C THR A 35 -7.55 -4.22 -21.88
N THR A 36 -6.31 -4.00 -21.46
CA THR A 36 -5.94 -3.94 -20.04
C THR A 36 -6.04 -2.50 -19.56
N ILE A 37 -6.55 -2.29 -18.35
CA ILE A 37 -6.62 -0.97 -17.72
C ILE A 37 -5.88 -1.03 -16.40
N LEU A 38 -4.88 -0.17 -16.25
CA LEU A 38 -4.10 0.00 -15.04
C LEU A 38 -4.49 1.33 -14.40
N LEU A 39 -4.71 1.33 -13.09
CA LEU A 39 -4.84 2.55 -12.28
C LEU A 39 -3.68 2.56 -11.29
N ASP A 40 -2.86 3.60 -11.36
CA ASP A 40 -1.61 3.73 -10.59
C ASP A 40 -0.72 2.47 -10.73
N GLY A 41 -0.62 1.98 -11.97
CA GLY A 41 0.22 0.83 -12.31
C GLY A 41 -0.30 -0.54 -11.85
N TYR A 42 -1.46 -0.64 -11.21
CA TYR A 42 -2.09 -1.91 -10.82
C TYR A 42 -3.41 -2.16 -11.59
N PRO A 43 -3.68 -3.39 -12.09
CA PRO A 43 -4.89 -3.67 -12.85
C PRO A 43 -6.19 -3.25 -12.15
N LEU A 44 -7.11 -2.70 -12.94
CA LEU A 44 -8.46 -2.36 -12.51
C LEU A 44 -9.44 -3.39 -13.08
N ALA A 45 -10.06 -4.15 -12.19
CA ALA A 45 -11.06 -5.15 -12.57
C ALA A 45 -12.41 -4.48 -12.89
N PHE A 46 -13.08 -4.97 -13.92
CA PHE A 46 -14.41 -4.51 -14.31
C PHE A 46 -15.41 -5.67 -14.32
N PRO A 47 -16.66 -5.45 -13.91
CA PRO A 47 -17.71 -6.48 -13.96
C PRO A 47 -18.05 -6.89 -15.40
N THR A 48 -17.84 -5.98 -16.35
CA THR A 48 -17.93 -6.24 -17.79
C THR A 48 -16.66 -5.72 -18.46
N PRO A 49 -16.08 -6.44 -19.44
CA PRO A 49 -14.86 -6.01 -20.10
C PRO A 49 -14.97 -4.60 -20.70
N PRO A 50 -13.89 -3.80 -20.70
CA PRO A 50 -13.83 -2.56 -21.46
C PRO A 50 -14.12 -2.80 -22.94
N VAL A 51 -14.79 -1.84 -23.57
CA VAL A 51 -15.15 -1.90 -25.01
C VAL A 51 -14.48 -0.74 -25.73
N ILE A 52 -13.86 -0.98 -26.87
CA ILE A 52 -13.38 0.10 -27.75
C ILE A 52 -14.47 0.36 -28.79
N GLU A 53 -15.03 1.56 -28.77
CA GLU A 53 -16.03 2.01 -29.73
C GLU A 53 -15.58 3.31 -30.38
N LYS A 54 -15.48 3.32 -31.73
CA LYS A 54 -15.03 4.49 -32.50
C LYS A 54 -13.72 5.10 -31.97
N GLY A 55 -12.78 4.25 -31.54
CA GLY A 55 -11.50 4.66 -30.96
C GLY A 55 -11.57 5.15 -29.51
N THR A 56 -12.73 5.06 -28.85
CA THR A 56 -12.94 5.45 -27.44
C THR A 56 -13.04 4.22 -26.57
N THR A 57 -12.23 4.13 -25.52
CA THR A 57 -12.37 3.09 -24.49
C THR A 57 -13.54 3.42 -23.57
N MET A 58 -14.53 2.53 -23.55
CA MET A 58 -15.75 2.61 -22.76
C MET A 58 -15.65 1.63 -21.58
N VAL A 59 -15.93 2.11 -20.37
CA VAL A 59 -15.87 1.29 -19.14
C VAL A 59 -17.07 1.46 -18.24
N PRO A 60 -17.40 0.45 -17.40
CA PRO A 60 -18.39 0.59 -16.34
C PRO A 60 -18.07 1.77 -15.42
N PHE A 61 -18.98 2.74 -15.34
CA PHE A 61 -18.71 3.98 -14.61
C PHE A 61 -18.44 3.76 -13.12
N ARG A 62 -19.20 2.85 -12.48
CA ARG A 62 -19.07 2.59 -11.03
C ARG A 62 -17.66 2.11 -10.66
N ALA A 63 -17.11 1.19 -11.44
CA ALA A 63 -15.80 0.62 -11.16
C ALA A 63 -14.68 1.67 -11.26
N ILE A 64 -14.73 2.54 -12.28
CA ILE A 64 -13.72 3.62 -12.40
C ILE A 64 -13.94 4.72 -11.36
N SER A 65 -15.18 5.08 -11.04
CA SER A 65 -15.46 6.12 -10.05
C SER A 65 -15.10 5.69 -8.63
N GLU A 66 -15.47 4.46 -8.23
CA GLU A 66 -15.12 3.90 -6.91
C GLU A 66 -13.60 3.80 -6.76
N ALA A 67 -12.90 3.27 -7.78
CA ALA A 67 -11.44 3.14 -7.74
C ALA A 67 -10.72 4.49 -7.68
N MET A 68 -11.33 5.55 -8.23
CA MET A 68 -10.84 6.91 -8.15
C MET A 68 -11.43 7.69 -6.96
N GLY A 69 -12.20 7.07 -6.06
CA GLY A 69 -12.84 7.77 -4.92
C GLY A 69 -13.69 8.97 -5.33
N ILE A 70 -14.46 8.85 -6.41
CA ILE A 70 -15.40 9.86 -6.90
C ILE A 70 -16.81 9.44 -6.49
N ASP A 71 -17.54 10.36 -5.86
CA ASP A 71 -18.93 10.12 -5.48
C ASP A 71 -19.81 10.16 -6.74
N VAL A 72 -20.58 9.11 -6.98
CA VAL A 72 -21.45 9.05 -8.15
C VAL A 72 -22.85 8.63 -7.79
N GLN A 73 -23.81 9.38 -8.33
CA GLN A 73 -25.22 9.11 -8.23
C GLN A 73 -25.79 8.76 -9.60
N TRP A 74 -26.68 7.77 -9.62
CA TRP A 74 -27.44 7.37 -10.79
C TRP A 74 -28.91 7.71 -10.58
N ASP A 75 -29.48 8.52 -11.46
CA ASP A 75 -30.91 8.82 -11.52
C ASP A 75 -31.57 7.96 -12.61
N ALA A 76 -32.45 7.07 -12.19
CA ALA A 76 -33.16 6.17 -13.11
C ALA A 76 -34.28 6.86 -13.91
N ALA A 77 -34.89 7.92 -13.36
CA ALA A 77 -35.98 8.63 -14.01
C ALA A 77 -35.47 9.48 -15.18
N THR A 78 -34.31 10.13 -15.00
CA THR A 78 -33.67 10.94 -16.05
C THR A 78 -32.61 10.18 -16.83
N GLN A 79 -32.28 8.95 -16.42
CA GLN A 79 -31.19 8.13 -16.97
C GLN A 79 -29.85 8.87 -16.93
N SER A 80 -29.59 9.58 -15.84
CA SER A 80 -28.42 10.45 -15.68
C SER A 80 -27.45 9.96 -14.62
N ILE A 81 -26.16 10.18 -14.88
CA ILE A 81 -25.05 9.99 -13.96
C ILE A 81 -24.63 11.37 -13.48
N THR A 82 -24.52 11.57 -12.18
CA THR A 82 -23.90 12.77 -11.58
C THR A 82 -22.70 12.33 -10.77
N ALA A 83 -21.50 12.69 -11.21
CA ALA A 83 -20.25 12.44 -10.52
C ALA A 83 -19.76 13.74 -9.86
N VAL A 84 -19.41 13.66 -8.58
CA VAL A 84 -18.97 14.79 -7.76
C VAL A 84 -17.67 14.43 -7.08
N GLN A 85 -16.72 15.35 -7.10
CA GLN A 85 -15.52 15.28 -6.28
C GLN A 85 -15.29 16.65 -5.66
N THR A 86 -15.03 16.66 -4.35
CA THR A 86 -14.70 17.86 -3.59
C THR A 86 -13.25 17.76 -3.16
N SER A 87 -12.47 18.81 -3.45
CA SER A 87 -11.09 18.96 -3.00
C SER A 87 -10.92 20.35 -2.41
N GLY A 88 -10.68 20.44 -1.10
CA GLY A 88 -10.68 21.72 -0.39
C GLY A 88 -12.00 22.47 -0.54
N GLN A 89 -11.95 23.68 -1.11
CA GLN A 89 -13.12 24.53 -1.38
C GLN A 89 -13.69 24.34 -2.80
N GLU A 90 -13.04 23.56 -3.65
CA GLU A 90 -13.46 23.35 -5.03
C GLU A 90 -14.29 22.08 -5.16
N GLN A 91 -15.43 22.19 -5.85
CA GLN A 91 -16.26 21.05 -6.22
C GLN A 91 -16.29 20.90 -7.73
N LYS A 92 -15.94 19.71 -8.22
CA LYS A 92 -16.07 19.32 -9.62
C LYS A 92 -17.32 18.46 -9.77
N THR A 93 -18.22 18.86 -10.66
CA THR A 93 -19.45 18.11 -10.97
C THR A 93 -19.49 17.77 -12.45
N VAL A 94 -19.65 16.47 -12.77
CA VAL A 94 -19.79 15.95 -14.13
C VAL A 94 -21.14 15.26 -14.25
N LYS A 95 -22.01 15.75 -15.14
CA LYS A 95 -23.34 15.17 -15.41
C LYS A 95 -23.38 14.60 -16.82
N MET A 96 -23.77 13.34 -16.92
CA MET A 96 -23.92 12.62 -18.19
C MET A 96 -25.31 12.00 -18.28
N THR A 97 -25.90 11.92 -19.46
CA THR A 97 -27.20 11.25 -19.67
C THR A 97 -27.03 10.16 -20.72
N LEU A 98 -27.68 9.01 -20.52
CA LEU A 98 -27.60 7.91 -21.48
C LEU A 98 -28.03 8.34 -22.88
N ASN A 99 -27.32 7.81 -23.87
CA ASN A 99 -27.54 8.04 -25.30
C ASN A 99 -27.51 9.52 -25.72
N ASN A 100 -27.02 10.41 -24.84
CA ASN A 100 -26.82 11.82 -25.14
C ASN A 100 -25.32 12.15 -25.13
N PRO A 101 -24.74 12.55 -26.28
CA PRO A 101 -23.34 12.95 -26.32
C PRO A 101 -23.09 14.31 -25.67
N GLN A 102 -24.13 15.12 -25.44
CA GLN A 102 -24.01 16.38 -24.70
C GLN A 102 -23.98 16.09 -23.19
N ILE A 103 -22.89 16.51 -22.55
CA ILE A 103 -22.68 16.34 -21.11
C ILE A 103 -22.32 17.69 -20.49
N SER A 104 -22.47 17.80 -19.17
CA SER A 104 -22.14 19.02 -18.43
C SER A 104 -20.98 18.79 -17.46
N VAL A 105 -20.04 19.74 -17.41
CA VAL A 105 -18.99 19.83 -16.40
C VAL A 105 -19.07 21.22 -15.77
N ASN A 106 -19.36 21.31 -14.46
CA ASN A 106 -19.59 22.58 -13.76
C ASN A 106 -20.52 23.52 -14.55
N ASP A 107 -21.64 22.97 -15.02
CA ASP A 107 -22.66 23.66 -15.83
C ASP A 107 -22.23 24.11 -17.24
N GLN A 108 -20.99 23.83 -17.65
CA GLN A 108 -20.51 24.02 -19.02
C GLN A 108 -20.77 22.77 -19.88
N SER A 109 -21.25 22.94 -21.12
CA SER A 109 -21.60 21.84 -22.01
C SER A 109 -20.41 21.36 -22.86
N PHE A 110 -20.24 20.05 -22.97
CA PHE A 110 -19.23 19.39 -23.81
C PHE A 110 -19.88 18.30 -24.66
N THR A 111 -19.30 18.00 -25.83
CA THR A 111 -19.78 16.95 -26.72
C THR A 111 -18.81 15.77 -26.73
N LEU A 112 -19.29 14.58 -26.37
CA LEU A 112 -18.53 13.33 -26.41
C LEU A 112 -18.54 12.70 -27.81
N ALA A 113 -17.43 12.05 -28.18
CA ALA A 113 -17.34 11.27 -29.41
C ALA A 113 -18.26 10.02 -29.39
N VAL A 114 -18.41 9.42 -28.21
CA VAL A 114 -19.32 8.29 -27.94
C VAL A 114 -20.13 8.65 -26.70
N ALA A 115 -21.45 8.66 -26.83
CA ALA A 115 -22.35 8.92 -25.71
C ALA A 115 -22.27 7.80 -24.67
N PRO A 116 -22.54 8.07 -23.37
CA PRO A 116 -22.77 7.00 -22.40
C PRO A 116 -23.89 6.08 -22.87
N TYR A 117 -23.75 4.79 -22.67
CA TYR A 117 -24.81 3.83 -23.02
C TYR A 117 -24.83 2.67 -22.04
N GLN A 118 -25.93 1.94 -22.03
CA GLN A 118 -26.07 0.74 -21.22
C GLN A 118 -25.84 -0.51 -22.07
N THR A 119 -25.04 -1.45 -21.57
CA THR A 119 -24.86 -2.77 -22.18
C THR A 119 -24.73 -3.83 -21.10
N LYS A 120 -25.44 -4.95 -21.26
CA LYS A 120 -25.42 -6.10 -20.33
C LYS A 120 -25.58 -5.71 -18.85
N GLY A 121 -26.43 -4.73 -18.57
CA GLY A 121 -26.70 -4.24 -17.20
C GLY A 121 -25.70 -3.21 -16.67
N SER A 122 -24.59 -2.94 -17.38
CA SER A 122 -23.61 -1.92 -17.02
C SER A 122 -23.81 -0.64 -17.83
N THR A 123 -23.74 0.51 -17.19
CA THR A 123 -23.62 1.80 -17.88
C THR A 123 -22.15 2.06 -18.17
N LEU A 124 -21.81 2.19 -19.45
CA LEU A 124 -20.47 2.49 -19.92
C LEU A 124 -20.30 3.98 -20.23
N ILE A 125 -19.14 4.52 -19.87
CA ILE A 125 -18.76 5.91 -20.14
C ILE A 125 -17.38 5.98 -20.80
N PRO A 126 -17.06 7.06 -21.54
CA PRO A 126 -15.72 7.28 -22.08
C PRO A 126 -14.70 7.44 -20.96
N LEU A 127 -13.80 6.46 -20.82
CA LEU A 127 -12.81 6.41 -19.73
C LEU A 127 -11.96 7.67 -19.67
N ARG A 128 -11.29 8.00 -20.78
CA ARG A 128 -10.35 9.13 -20.86
C ARG A 128 -11.01 10.43 -20.43
N PHE A 129 -12.14 10.75 -21.06
CA PHE A 129 -12.87 11.97 -20.78
C PHE A 129 -13.21 12.07 -19.29
N PHE A 130 -13.80 11.00 -18.73
CA PHE A 130 -14.21 10.98 -17.33
C PHE A 130 -13.02 11.15 -16.39
N SER A 131 -11.97 10.34 -16.56
CA SER A 131 -10.79 10.38 -15.69
C SER A 131 -10.07 11.74 -15.74
N GLU A 132 -9.91 12.33 -16.93
CA GLU A 132 -9.28 13.65 -17.09
C GLU A 132 -10.10 14.79 -16.46
N GLN A 133 -11.44 14.67 -16.37
CA GLN A 133 -12.24 15.65 -15.64
C GLN A 133 -11.92 15.72 -14.14
N PHE A 134 -11.39 14.64 -13.57
CA PHE A 134 -11.01 14.54 -12.16
C PHE A 134 -9.49 14.54 -11.97
N GLY A 135 -8.76 15.18 -12.90
CA GLY A 135 -7.32 15.44 -12.78
C GLY A 135 -6.40 14.23 -13.03
N ALA A 136 -6.95 13.07 -13.40
CA ALA A 136 -6.13 11.92 -13.73
C ALA A 136 -5.51 12.04 -15.12
N GLN A 137 -4.30 11.52 -15.28
CA GLN A 137 -3.62 11.42 -16.57
C GLN A 137 -3.93 10.06 -17.19
N VAL A 138 -4.18 10.03 -18.51
CA VAL A 138 -4.50 8.80 -19.22
C VAL A 138 -3.56 8.62 -20.42
N SER A 139 -2.85 7.51 -20.46
CA SER A 139 -2.00 7.14 -21.60
C SER A 139 -2.44 5.81 -22.23
N TRP A 140 -2.16 5.66 -23.52
CA TRP A 140 -2.45 4.44 -24.28
C TRP A 140 -1.13 3.84 -24.76
N ASN A 141 -0.95 2.55 -24.51
CA ASN A 141 0.13 1.77 -25.09
C ASN A 141 -0.46 0.83 -26.14
N ASP A 142 -0.14 1.11 -27.42
CA ASP A 142 -0.71 0.35 -28.53
C ASP A 142 -0.16 -1.07 -28.66
N SER A 143 1.10 -1.31 -28.29
CA SER A 143 1.72 -2.64 -28.42
C SER A 143 1.18 -3.62 -27.39
N THR A 144 0.85 -3.14 -26.19
CA THR A 144 0.29 -3.96 -25.10
C THR A 144 -1.22 -3.84 -24.96
N LYS A 145 -1.87 -2.98 -25.77
CA LYS A 145 -3.30 -2.63 -25.67
C LYS A 145 -3.69 -2.25 -24.24
N THR A 146 -2.85 -1.44 -23.60
CA THR A 146 -3.00 -1.02 -22.20
C THR A 146 -3.38 0.44 -22.10
N VAL A 147 -4.43 0.74 -21.34
CA VAL A 147 -4.70 2.09 -20.84
C VAL A 147 -4.07 2.23 -19.45
N SER A 148 -3.21 3.22 -19.26
CA SER A 148 -2.67 3.55 -17.95
C SER A 148 -3.29 4.85 -17.45
N ILE A 149 -3.85 4.80 -16.25
CA ILE A 149 -4.44 5.92 -15.54
C ILE A 149 -3.54 6.22 -14.35
N THR A 150 -3.04 7.45 -14.26
CA THR A 150 -2.35 7.96 -13.08
C THR A 150 -3.32 8.89 -12.36
N SER A 151 -3.74 8.51 -11.16
CA SER A 151 -4.63 9.34 -10.33
C SER A 151 -3.88 10.57 -9.81
N PRO A 152 -4.58 11.69 -9.57
CA PRO A 152 -3.93 12.88 -9.02
C PRO A 152 -3.30 12.60 -7.65
N ALA A 153 -2.41 13.51 -7.24
CA ALA A 153 -1.86 13.51 -5.89
C ALA A 153 -2.99 13.67 -4.85
N ARG A 154 -2.79 13.05 -3.68
CA ARG A 154 -3.71 13.11 -2.54
C ARG A 154 -2.93 13.28 -1.25
N ASP A 155 -3.58 13.91 -0.28
CA ASP A 155 -3.11 13.90 1.10
C ASP A 155 -3.29 12.48 1.65
N LEU A 156 -2.17 11.84 2.00
CA LEU A 156 -2.15 10.57 2.72
C LEU A 156 -1.21 10.73 3.90
N TYR A 157 -1.63 10.23 5.06
CA TYR A 157 -0.75 10.18 6.22
C TYR A 157 0.49 9.34 5.92
N SER A 158 1.66 9.88 6.22
CA SER A 158 2.94 9.31 5.89
C SER A 158 3.74 9.04 7.17
N LEU A 159 3.96 7.76 7.44
CA LEU A 159 4.81 7.29 8.53
C LEU A 159 6.12 6.77 7.94
N ALA A 160 7.25 7.06 8.59
CA ALA A 160 8.50 6.42 8.20
C ALA A 160 9.27 5.88 9.40
N PHE A 161 9.94 4.76 9.19
CA PHE A 161 10.76 4.15 10.25
C PHE A 161 12.20 4.66 10.13
N TYR A 162 12.73 5.16 11.25
CA TYR A 162 14.13 5.54 11.40
C TYR A 162 14.81 4.53 12.32
N ALA A 163 15.46 3.54 11.73
CA ALA A 163 16.06 2.38 12.40
C ALA A 163 17.19 1.79 11.55
N ILE A 164 18.20 1.16 12.17
CA ILE A 164 19.24 0.38 11.46
C ILE A 164 19.96 1.20 10.37
N SER A 165 21.02 1.95 10.64
CA SER A 165 21.74 2.69 9.57
C SER A 165 20.90 3.74 8.81
N SER A 166 19.84 4.31 9.41
CA SER A 166 19.06 5.42 8.80
C SER A 166 19.74 6.79 8.85
N PHE A 167 20.87 6.93 9.57
CA PHE A 167 21.45 8.24 9.87
C PHE A 167 21.75 9.11 8.65
N ALA A 168 22.19 8.50 7.54
CA ALA A 168 22.46 9.20 6.29
C ALA A 168 21.23 9.87 5.65
N GLN A 169 20.02 9.50 6.08
CA GLN A 169 18.76 10.06 5.58
C GLN A 169 17.97 10.81 6.65
N LYS A 170 18.63 11.29 7.72
CA LYS A 170 17.96 12.10 8.77
C LYS A 170 17.25 13.33 8.21
N ASP A 171 17.77 13.92 7.13
CA ASP A 171 17.19 15.13 6.52
C ASP A 171 15.88 14.84 5.77
N LEU A 172 15.53 13.55 5.57
CA LEU A 172 14.23 13.16 5.03
C LEU A 172 13.13 13.13 6.09
N ILE A 173 13.46 13.20 7.39
CA ILE A 173 12.47 13.11 8.48
C ILE A 173 11.34 14.12 8.31
N SER A 174 11.68 15.38 7.97
CA SER A 174 10.71 16.48 7.84
C SER A 174 9.72 16.35 6.68
N HIS A 175 9.87 15.35 5.81
CA HIS A 175 8.95 15.11 4.70
C HIS A 175 7.78 14.19 5.09
N PHE A 176 7.81 13.64 6.30
CA PHE A 176 6.80 12.70 6.79
C PHE A 176 5.98 13.32 7.91
N ASP A 177 4.71 12.93 8.01
CA ASP A 177 3.84 13.35 9.10
C ASP A 177 4.32 12.81 10.44
N SER A 178 4.92 11.62 10.44
CA SER A 178 5.49 11.01 11.63
C SER A 178 6.69 10.13 11.32
N VAL A 179 7.59 10.02 12.30
CA VAL A 179 8.73 9.12 12.24
C VAL A 179 8.79 8.24 13.47
N ALA A 180 8.90 6.93 13.27
CA ALA A 180 9.06 5.94 14.32
C ALA A 180 10.55 5.62 14.52
N PHE A 181 11.10 5.99 15.67
CA PHE A 181 12.50 5.76 16.01
C PHE A 181 12.71 4.37 16.60
N GLY A 182 13.32 3.47 15.81
CA GLY A 182 13.63 2.07 16.15
C GLY A 182 14.77 1.93 17.15
N TRP A 183 14.61 2.52 18.33
CA TRP A 183 15.68 2.69 19.32
C TRP A 183 15.40 1.96 20.64
N SER A 184 14.34 1.16 20.70
CA SER A 184 14.00 0.34 21.87
C SER A 184 13.49 -1.02 21.44
N ARG A 185 13.64 -2.02 22.33
CA ARG A 185 13.15 -3.37 22.10
C ARG A 185 12.77 -4.09 23.38
N ILE A 186 11.99 -5.15 23.26
CA ILE A 186 11.86 -6.17 24.31
C ILE A 186 12.99 -7.19 24.15
N ASP A 187 13.62 -7.57 25.27
CA ASP A 187 14.61 -8.63 25.32
C ASP A 187 13.99 -9.99 25.67
N LYS A 188 14.84 -11.03 25.73
CA LYS A 188 14.44 -12.41 26.04
C LYS A 188 13.88 -12.62 27.44
N ASP A 189 14.09 -11.67 28.35
CA ASP A 189 13.58 -11.74 29.71
C ASP A 189 12.25 -10.95 29.81
N GLY A 190 11.66 -10.57 28.66
CA GLY A 190 10.42 -9.82 28.57
C GLY A 190 10.54 -8.35 29.00
N SER A 191 11.78 -7.84 29.13
CA SER A 191 12.04 -6.50 29.63
C SER A 191 12.32 -5.51 28.50
N LEU A 192 11.83 -4.27 28.64
CA LEU A 192 12.19 -3.19 27.74
C LEU A 192 13.68 -2.82 27.93
N THR A 193 14.42 -2.77 26.83
CA THR A 193 15.82 -2.35 26.79
C THR A 193 16.08 -1.38 25.65
N LEU A 194 17.09 -0.53 25.85
CA LEU A 194 17.59 0.44 24.89
C LEU A 194 18.92 -0.03 24.26
N VAL A 195 19.31 -1.28 24.48
CA VAL A 195 20.55 -1.88 23.98
C VAL A 195 20.21 -3.08 23.11
N GLY A 196 20.93 -3.22 22.00
CA GLY A 196 20.73 -4.29 21.04
C GLY A 196 21.64 -4.11 19.82
N ASN A 197 21.53 -5.04 18.87
CA ASN A 197 22.29 -4.96 17.63
C ASN A 197 21.61 -4.03 16.61
N ASP A 198 20.32 -4.24 16.38
CA ASP A 198 19.54 -3.52 15.35
C ASP A 198 18.72 -2.37 15.94
N PHE A 199 18.18 -2.58 17.15
CA PHE A 199 17.31 -1.64 17.87
C PHE A 199 17.97 -1.25 19.19
N TYR A 200 18.44 -0.01 19.26
CA TYR A 200 19.14 0.54 20.42
C TYR A 200 19.08 2.07 20.39
N TRP A 201 19.20 2.69 21.56
CA TRP A 201 19.32 4.14 21.67
C TRP A 201 20.70 4.57 21.15
N PRO A 202 20.77 5.35 20.05
CA PRO A 202 22.04 5.62 19.41
C PRO A 202 22.93 6.52 20.28
N LYS A 203 24.24 6.44 20.05
CA LYS A 203 25.18 7.44 20.56
C LYS A 203 25.19 8.65 19.63
N ALA A 204 25.65 9.78 20.13
CA ALA A 204 25.85 10.97 19.31
C ALA A 204 26.81 10.70 18.15
N ALA A 205 26.44 11.21 16.96
CA ALA A 205 27.28 11.20 15.77
C ALA A 205 27.91 12.60 15.61
N GLY A 206 29.15 12.74 16.09
CA GLY A 206 29.79 14.05 16.21
C GLY A 206 29.02 14.94 17.18
N THR A 207 28.51 16.07 16.70
CA THR A 207 27.67 17.00 17.49
C THR A 207 26.18 16.67 17.44
N THR A 208 25.74 15.76 16.57
CA THR A 208 24.32 15.40 16.43
C THR A 208 23.96 14.34 17.46
N THR A 209 23.09 14.67 18.41
CA THR A 209 22.57 13.73 19.41
C THR A 209 21.23 13.11 18.96
N PRO A 210 20.81 11.96 19.50
CA PRO A 210 19.48 11.41 19.23
C PRO A 210 18.36 12.38 19.62
N GLU A 211 18.51 13.07 20.75
CA GLU A 211 17.57 14.07 21.24
C GLU A 211 17.46 15.26 20.28
N MET A 212 18.56 15.73 19.69
CA MET A 212 18.51 16.76 18.64
C MET A 212 17.72 16.32 17.41
N ILE A 213 17.82 15.04 17.01
CA ILE A 213 17.05 14.53 15.87
C ILE A 213 15.54 14.52 16.18
N ILE A 214 15.17 14.19 17.42
CA ILE A 214 13.78 14.27 17.89
C ILE A 214 13.30 15.73 17.86
N ASP A 215 14.07 16.66 18.39
CA ASP A 215 13.72 18.09 18.41
C ASP A 215 13.63 18.69 16.99
N GLU A 216 14.54 18.29 16.10
CA GLU A 216 14.51 18.66 14.67
C GLU A 216 13.24 18.15 14.00
N ALA A 217 12.83 16.90 14.26
CA ALA A 217 11.58 16.35 13.73
C ALA A 217 10.37 17.20 14.15
N LYS A 218 10.27 17.50 15.46
CA LYS A 218 9.17 18.29 16.03
C LYS A 218 9.11 19.69 15.45
N SER A 219 10.26 20.37 15.39
CA SER A 219 10.34 21.73 14.84
C SER A 219 10.04 21.78 13.34
N GLY A 220 10.25 20.68 12.62
CA GLY A 220 9.86 20.48 11.22
C GLY A 220 8.40 20.11 10.98
N GLY A 221 7.60 19.87 12.02
CA GLY A 221 6.19 19.43 11.88
C GLY A 221 5.98 17.92 11.85
N THR A 222 7.06 17.14 11.95
CA THR A 222 7.02 15.67 12.01
C THR A 222 6.85 15.21 13.45
N THR A 223 5.83 14.37 13.68
CA THR A 223 5.56 13.83 15.02
C THR A 223 6.52 12.67 15.33
N PRO A 224 7.33 12.73 16.41
CA PRO A 224 8.29 11.69 16.73
C PRO A 224 7.67 10.58 17.60
N TYR A 225 7.82 9.34 17.17
CA TYR A 225 7.26 8.16 17.85
C TYR A 225 8.37 7.28 18.42
N LEU A 226 8.15 6.73 19.62
CA LEU A 226 8.96 5.63 20.14
C LEU A 226 8.54 4.34 19.44
N MET A 227 9.42 3.71 18.67
CA MET A 227 9.20 2.34 18.22
C MET A 227 9.72 1.36 19.28
N VAL A 228 8.87 0.41 19.66
CA VAL A 228 9.21 -0.71 20.55
C VAL A 228 9.15 -1.99 19.73
N PHE A 229 10.32 -2.50 19.35
CA PHE A 229 10.43 -3.73 18.58
C PHE A 229 10.47 -4.97 19.48
N ALA A 230 9.85 -6.06 19.04
CA ALA A 230 10.10 -7.37 19.59
C ALA A 230 9.73 -8.44 18.56
N GLY A 231 10.60 -9.43 18.37
CA GLY A 231 10.23 -10.67 17.69
C GLY A 231 9.99 -11.78 18.70
N ASP A 232 9.14 -12.75 18.38
CA ASP A 232 8.84 -13.88 19.28
C ASP A 232 9.60 -15.19 18.96
N ALA A 233 10.69 -15.10 18.21
CA ALA A 233 11.45 -16.28 17.78
C ALA A 233 12.09 -17.05 18.94
N ASN A 234 12.40 -16.37 20.06
CA ASN A 234 12.94 -16.96 21.28
C ASN A 234 11.98 -16.78 22.48
N ASN A 235 10.68 -16.64 22.23
CA ASN A 235 9.63 -16.40 23.22
C ASN A 235 9.76 -15.07 23.98
N GLU A 236 10.45 -14.05 23.44
CA GLU A 236 10.54 -12.71 24.05
C GLU A 236 9.15 -12.14 24.37
N LEU A 237 8.25 -12.19 23.38
CA LEU A 237 6.90 -11.67 23.49
C LEU A 237 6.00 -12.62 24.27
N THR A 238 6.12 -13.92 24.06
CA THR A 238 5.39 -14.92 24.86
C THR A 238 5.70 -14.77 26.36
N THR A 239 6.96 -14.48 26.72
CA THR A 239 7.38 -14.21 28.10
C THR A 239 6.76 -12.92 28.64
N LEU A 240 6.89 -11.80 27.91
CA LEU A 240 6.32 -10.52 28.30
C LEU A 240 4.79 -10.59 28.44
N LEU A 241 4.12 -11.13 27.43
CA LEU A 241 2.67 -11.05 27.29
C LEU A 241 1.94 -11.96 28.27
N SER A 242 2.52 -13.09 28.69
CA SER A 242 1.88 -14.01 29.64
C SER A 242 2.02 -13.60 31.11
N ASP A 243 2.94 -12.69 31.45
CA ASP A 243 3.20 -12.25 32.84
C ASP A 243 2.70 -10.82 33.08
N SER A 244 1.73 -10.65 33.97
CA SER A 244 1.13 -9.33 34.25
C SER A 244 2.13 -8.32 34.84
N SER A 245 3.11 -8.77 35.64
CA SER A 245 4.13 -7.89 36.20
C SER A 245 5.08 -7.38 35.12
N LEU A 246 5.45 -8.24 34.16
CA LEU A 246 6.26 -7.82 33.01
C LEU A 246 5.48 -6.87 32.11
N ARG A 247 4.19 -7.13 31.86
CA ARG A 247 3.31 -6.20 31.12
C ARG A 247 3.29 -4.81 31.77
N ASP A 248 3.01 -4.74 33.06
CA ASP A 248 2.95 -3.48 33.81
C ASP A 248 4.30 -2.73 33.78
N GLN A 249 5.41 -3.45 33.98
CA GLN A 249 6.75 -2.87 33.94
C GLN A 249 7.11 -2.36 32.55
N ALA A 250 6.82 -3.12 31.49
CA ALA A 250 7.07 -2.70 30.12
C ALA A 250 6.27 -1.44 29.76
N ILE A 251 4.97 -1.40 30.11
CA ILE A 251 4.12 -0.22 29.89
C ILE A 251 4.68 0.99 30.63
N ALA A 252 5.03 0.85 31.92
CA ALA A 252 5.60 1.95 32.70
C ALA A 252 6.91 2.48 32.09
N ASN A 253 7.79 1.59 31.63
CA ASN A 253 9.06 1.97 31.01
C ASN A 253 8.87 2.65 29.66
N ILE A 254 7.94 2.16 28.82
CA ILE A 254 7.60 2.78 27.53
C ILE A 254 7.12 4.22 27.77
N LEU A 255 6.18 4.42 28.69
CA LEU A 255 5.62 5.74 29.00
C LEU A 255 6.67 6.69 29.59
N THR A 256 7.56 6.17 30.44
CA THR A 256 8.68 6.95 31.00
C THR A 256 9.58 7.47 29.88
N ILE A 257 9.99 6.62 28.94
CA ILE A 257 10.85 7.03 27.81
C ILE A 257 10.13 8.07 26.95
N VAL A 258 8.85 7.85 26.63
CA VAL A 258 8.06 8.79 25.83
C VAL A 258 8.05 10.18 26.46
N GLN A 259 7.81 10.25 27.77
CA GLN A 259 7.78 11.51 28.51
C GLN A 259 9.17 12.15 28.65
N GLU A 260 10.18 11.40 29.05
CA GLU A 260 11.54 11.91 29.27
C GLU A 260 12.22 12.36 27.97
N LYS A 261 11.90 11.72 26.85
CA LYS A 261 12.48 12.00 25.53
C LYS A 261 11.64 12.91 24.66
N GLY A 262 10.48 13.37 25.16
CA GLY A 262 9.61 14.30 24.44
C GLY A 262 8.98 13.73 23.18
N LEU A 263 8.79 12.41 23.13
CA LEU A 263 8.11 11.70 22.04
C LEU A 263 6.59 11.87 22.17
N GLU A 264 5.88 11.84 21.04
CA GLU A 264 4.44 12.17 20.98
C GLU A 264 3.58 10.98 20.52
N GLY A 265 4.22 9.88 20.14
CA GLY A 265 3.55 8.63 19.80
C GLY A 265 4.37 7.39 20.18
N ILE A 266 3.72 6.24 20.09
CA ILE A 266 4.29 4.91 20.28
C ILE A 266 3.92 4.07 19.06
N VAL A 267 4.91 3.37 18.51
CA VAL A 267 4.71 2.27 17.55
C VAL A 267 5.09 0.97 18.23
N LEU A 268 4.16 0.05 18.39
CA LEU A 268 4.48 -1.33 18.78
C LEU A 268 4.70 -2.17 17.53
N ASP A 269 5.92 -2.68 17.38
CA ASP A 269 6.30 -3.59 16.30
C ASP A 269 6.61 -4.96 16.90
N PHE A 270 5.53 -5.66 17.26
CA PHE A 270 5.55 -6.97 17.92
C PHE A 270 5.30 -8.02 16.85
N GLU A 271 6.36 -8.71 16.44
CA GLU A 271 6.39 -9.63 15.33
C GLU A 271 6.44 -11.10 15.80
N GLY A 272 5.97 -12.03 14.96
CA GLY A 272 6.11 -13.46 15.23
C GLY A 272 4.97 -14.13 16.00
N LEU A 273 4.00 -13.37 16.54
CA LEU A 273 2.98 -13.91 17.43
C LEU A 273 2.13 -15.04 16.81
N GLY A 274 2.06 -16.16 17.52
CA GLY A 274 1.22 -17.31 17.18
C GLY A 274 1.82 -18.30 16.18
N MET A 275 3.13 -18.23 15.88
CA MET A 275 3.81 -19.25 15.06
C MET A 275 4.05 -20.58 15.78
N ASN A 276 4.12 -20.58 17.11
CA ASN A 276 4.48 -21.72 17.95
C ASN A 276 3.29 -22.67 18.27
N GLY A 277 2.11 -22.46 17.66
CA GLY A 277 0.91 -23.26 17.91
C GLY A 277 0.04 -22.76 19.07
N GLN A 278 0.42 -21.70 19.78
CA GLN A 278 -0.34 -21.09 20.88
C GLN A 278 -1.12 -19.85 20.44
N GLY A 279 -1.57 -19.82 19.18
CA GLY A 279 -2.15 -18.63 18.56
C GLY A 279 -3.35 -18.03 19.30
N ALA A 280 -4.17 -18.84 19.98
CA ALA A 280 -5.34 -18.35 20.69
C ALA A 280 -5.00 -17.63 22.01
N GLU A 281 -4.07 -18.18 22.80
CA GLU A 281 -3.66 -17.63 24.10
C GLU A 281 -2.88 -16.33 23.89
N ILE A 282 -1.83 -16.37 23.06
CA ILE A 282 -0.99 -15.19 22.79
C ILE A 282 -1.77 -14.03 22.18
N LYS A 283 -2.83 -14.34 21.41
CA LYS A 283 -3.74 -13.33 20.86
C LYS A 283 -4.54 -12.63 21.94
N GLN A 284 -5.02 -13.36 22.97
CA GLN A 284 -5.70 -12.75 24.10
C GLN A 284 -4.76 -11.90 24.95
N ASP A 285 -3.56 -12.43 25.22
CA ASP A 285 -2.55 -11.72 26.00
C ASP A 285 -2.09 -10.43 25.32
N TYR A 286 -1.91 -10.44 23.99
CA TYR A 286 -1.56 -9.25 23.24
C TYR A 286 -2.69 -8.20 23.25
N ASN A 287 -3.95 -8.63 23.12
CA ASN A 287 -5.10 -7.73 23.26
C ASN A 287 -5.14 -7.07 24.63
N GLU A 288 -4.88 -7.82 25.71
CA GLU A 288 -4.85 -7.28 27.07
C GLU A 288 -3.72 -6.26 27.24
N PHE A 289 -2.51 -6.58 26.77
CA PHE A 289 -1.38 -5.65 26.80
C PHE A 289 -1.70 -4.33 26.09
N VAL A 290 -2.25 -4.41 24.88
CA VAL A 290 -2.64 -3.22 24.09
C VAL A 290 -3.77 -2.46 24.76
N GLN A 291 -4.73 -3.14 25.39
CA GLN A 291 -5.81 -2.49 26.14
C GLN A 291 -5.27 -1.67 27.31
N LEU A 292 -4.35 -2.25 28.10
CA LEU A 292 -3.71 -1.58 29.22
C LEU A 292 -2.90 -0.36 28.75
N LEU A 293 -2.08 -0.52 27.71
CA LEU A 293 -1.29 0.58 27.15
C LEU A 293 -2.19 1.68 26.57
N SER A 294 -3.19 1.32 25.78
CA SER A 294 -4.15 2.26 25.16
C SER A 294 -4.89 3.12 26.20
N ALA A 295 -5.25 2.55 27.34
CA ALA A 295 -5.89 3.29 28.42
C ALA A 295 -4.97 4.40 28.97
N GLN A 296 -3.67 4.11 29.12
CA GLN A 296 -2.69 5.08 29.60
C GLN A 296 -2.35 6.14 28.55
N THR A 297 -2.15 5.74 27.29
CA THR A 297 -1.78 6.69 26.21
C THR A 297 -2.88 7.71 25.94
N LYS A 298 -4.16 7.29 25.99
CA LYS A 298 -5.31 8.19 25.87
C LYS A 298 -5.35 9.28 26.94
N ASN A 299 -5.01 8.94 28.19
CA ASN A 299 -4.95 9.91 29.28
C ASN A 299 -3.81 10.93 29.11
N LEU A 300 -2.75 10.54 28.41
CA LEU A 300 -1.57 11.36 28.16
C LEU A 300 -1.60 12.11 26.83
N GLY A 301 -2.61 11.87 25.98
CA GLY A 301 -2.65 12.42 24.63
C GLY A 301 -1.58 11.86 23.69
N VAL A 302 -1.00 10.70 24.02
CA VAL A 302 0.03 10.02 23.21
C VAL A 302 -0.64 9.10 22.19
N LYS A 303 -0.19 9.14 20.93
CA LYS A 303 -0.71 8.25 19.88
C LYS A 303 -0.19 6.83 20.02
N LEU A 304 -1.06 5.83 19.80
CA LEU A 304 -0.67 4.42 19.77
C LEU A 304 -0.93 3.81 18.38
N THR A 305 0.14 3.42 17.70
CA THR A 305 0.10 2.70 16.42
C THR A 305 0.63 1.29 16.61
N LEU A 306 0.00 0.30 15.97
CA LEU A 306 0.46 -1.09 15.99
C LEU A 306 0.90 -1.52 14.58
N VAL A 307 2.04 -2.19 14.47
CA VAL A 307 2.48 -2.86 13.24
C VAL A 307 2.12 -4.33 13.34
N LEU A 308 1.32 -4.81 12.40
CA LEU A 308 0.77 -6.17 12.45
C LEU A 308 1.15 -6.95 11.20
N HIS A 309 1.53 -8.21 11.36
CA HIS A 309 1.58 -9.14 10.23
C HIS A 309 0.23 -9.18 9.50
N PRO A 310 0.22 -9.35 8.16
CA PRO A 310 -0.99 -9.26 7.37
C PRO A 310 -1.84 -10.52 7.59
N LEU A 311 -3.18 -10.37 7.53
CA LEU A 311 -4.14 -11.46 7.78
C LEU A 311 -4.06 -12.63 6.78
N ASN A 312 -3.41 -12.43 5.64
CA ASN A 312 -3.12 -13.51 4.68
C ASN A 312 -1.72 -14.14 4.90
N GLY A 313 -1.02 -13.79 5.99
CA GLY A 313 0.24 -14.39 6.43
C GLY A 313 0.04 -15.68 7.24
N ALA A 314 1.13 -16.20 7.77
CA ALA A 314 1.12 -17.42 8.60
C ALA A 314 0.81 -17.17 10.08
N TYR A 315 0.85 -15.91 10.52
CA TYR A 315 0.76 -15.54 11.92
C TYR A 315 -0.69 -15.42 12.39
N GLN A 316 -1.00 -16.04 13.53
CA GLN A 316 -2.37 -16.14 14.06
C GLN A 316 -2.59 -15.32 15.34
N GLY A 317 -1.57 -14.65 15.86
CA GLY A 317 -1.61 -13.91 17.12
C GLY A 317 -2.29 -12.54 17.08
N TYR A 318 -2.86 -12.11 15.95
CA TYR A 318 -3.33 -10.73 15.76
C TYR A 318 -4.85 -10.64 15.60
N ASP A 319 -5.53 -10.03 16.59
CA ASP A 319 -6.95 -9.70 16.51
C ASP A 319 -7.17 -8.33 15.87
N TYR A 320 -7.24 -8.26 14.53
CA TYR A 320 -7.36 -6.97 13.84
C TYR A 320 -8.56 -6.15 14.31
N ALA A 321 -9.73 -6.77 14.51
CA ALA A 321 -10.93 -6.07 14.97
C ALA A 321 -10.76 -5.48 16.38
N THR A 322 -10.25 -6.27 17.33
CA THR A 322 -10.05 -5.82 18.71
C THR A 322 -8.94 -4.79 18.79
N LEU A 323 -7.76 -5.09 18.23
CA LEU A 323 -6.61 -4.19 18.21
C LEU A 323 -6.93 -2.87 17.50
N GLY A 324 -7.67 -2.94 16.38
CA GLY A 324 -8.15 -1.78 15.65
C GLY A 324 -9.16 -0.94 16.42
N SER A 325 -9.84 -1.47 17.44
CA SER A 325 -10.69 -0.69 18.35
C SER A 325 -9.89 -0.01 19.47
N LEU A 326 -8.74 -0.58 19.84
CA LEU A 326 -7.91 -0.13 20.97
C LEU A 326 -6.88 0.92 20.56
N ALA A 327 -6.15 0.71 19.45
CA ALA A 327 -5.10 1.60 18.95
C ALA A 327 -5.67 2.80 18.18
N ASP A 328 -4.87 3.85 17.96
CA ASP A 328 -5.23 4.93 17.03
C ASP A 328 -5.15 4.46 15.57
N ASP A 329 -4.09 3.72 15.24
CA ASP A 329 -3.81 3.27 13.87
C ASP A 329 -3.20 1.86 13.83
N LEU A 330 -3.39 1.18 12.70
CA LEU A 330 -2.73 -0.09 12.40
C LEU A 330 -1.95 0.01 11.09
N VAL A 331 -0.68 -0.37 11.13
CA VAL A 331 0.14 -0.61 9.94
C VAL A 331 -0.02 -2.06 9.51
N ILE A 332 -0.50 -2.27 8.28
CA ILE A 332 -0.58 -3.58 7.65
C ILE A 332 0.80 -3.90 7.09
N MET A 333 1.51 -4.85 7.69
CA MET A 333 2.86 -5.25 7.28
C MET A 333 2.84 -6.14 6.02
N ALA A 334 2.31 -5.61 4.91
CA ALA A 334 2.06 -6.34 3.67
C ALA A 334 3.33 -6.54 2.81
N TYR A 335 4.40 -7.03 3.43
CA TYR A 335 5.68 -7.34 2.78
C TYR A 335 6.33 -8.60 3.39
N ALA A 336 7.49 -8.99 2.84
CA ALA A 336 8.20 -10.23 3.14
C ALA A 336 7.44 -11.51 2.75
N TYR A 337 6.57 -11.48 1.73
CA TYR A 337 5.90 -12.70 1.24
C TYR A 337 6.88 -13.65 0.55
N GLU A 338 7.95 -13.12 -0.05
CA GLU A 338 8.95 -13.87 -0.82
C GLU A 338 10.39 -13.67 -0.30
N ASN A 339 10.54 -13.48 1.03
CA ASN A 339 11.82 -13.19 1.69
C ASN A 339 12.53 -11.93 1.13
N GLU A 340 11.76 -10.93 0.72
CA GLU A 340 12.26 -9.59 0.32
C GLU A 340 13.29 -9.61 -0.83
N LYS A 341 13.28 -10.64 -1.69
CA LYS A 341 14.22 -10.75 -2.84
C LYS A 341 13.89 -9.83 -4.01
N GLY A 342 12.77 -9.12 -3.93
CA GLY A 342 12.28 -8.18 -4.94
C GLY A 342 10.89 -7.67 -4.56
N PRO A 343 10.26 -6.85 -5.42
CA PRO A 343 8.99 -6.21 -5.10
C PRO A 343 7.90 -7.20 -4.73
N GLU A 344 7.16 -6.91 -3.67
CA GLU A 344 6.14 -7.79 -3.15
C GLU A 344 4.99 -7.97 -4.15
N PRO A 345 4.44 -9.19 -4.31
CA PRO A 345 3.38 -9.43 -5.30
C PRO A 345 2.14 -8.58 -5.02
N MET A 346 1.80 -7.69 -5.97
CA MET A 346 0.74 -6.70 -5.78
C MET A 346 -0.64 -7.31 -5.48
N ASN A 347 -0.94 -8.51 -5.97
CA ASN A 347 -2.18 -9.23 -5.64
C ASN A 347 -2.23 -9.70 -4.17
N ARG A 348 -1.08 -10.01 -3.57
CA ARG A 348 -0.99 -10.37 -2.15
C ARG A 348 -1.16 -9.14 -1.26
N VAL A 349 -0.60 -8.02 -1.66
CA VAL A 349 -0.78 -6.71 -1.00
C VAL A 349 -2.24 -6.28 -1.07
N ASP A 350 -2.85 -6.33 -2.25
CA ASP A 350 -4.28 -6.03 -2.47
C ASP A 350 -5.19 -6.91 -1.60
N GLN A 351 -4.91 -8.21 -1.51
CA GLN A 351 -5.64 -9.13 -0.64
C GLN A 351 -5.49 -8.77 0.85
N ALA A 352 -4.29 -8.42 1.30
CA ALA A 352 -4.05 -8.04 2.69
C ALA A 352 -4.87 -6.81 3.09
N ILE A 353 -4.91 -5.79 2.22
CA ILE A 353 -5.72 -4.58 2.43
C ILE A 353 -7.21 -4.94 2.55
N LYS A 354 -7.74 -5.76 1.63
CA LYS A 354 -9.15 -6.18 1.66
C LYS A 354 -9.52 -6.93 2.93
N LEU A 355 -8.65 -7.81 3.41
CA LEU A 355 -8.88 -8.55 4.66
C LEU A 355 -8.86 -7.63 5.88
N ALA A 356 -7.97 -6.64 5.92
CA ALA A 356 -7.92 -5.65 6.99
C ALA A 356 -9.16 -4.75 6.99
N LEU A 357 -9.58 -4.27 5.81
CA LEU A 357 -10.80 -3.45 5.63
C LEU A 357 -12.08 -4.15 6.08
N ALA A 358 -12.12 -5.48 6.03
CA ALA A 358 -13.26 -6.25 6.54
C ALA A 358 -13.38 -6.20 8.07
N GLN A 359 -12.35 -5.77 8.79
CA GLN A 359 -12.29 -5.78 10.25
C GLN A 359 -12.04 -4.40 10.88
N VAL A 360 -11.42 -3.47 10.14
CA VAL A 360 -10.95 -2.18 10.66
C VAL A 360 -11.33 -1.06 9.70
N PRO A 361 -11.85 0.08 10.22
CA PRO A 361 -12.14 1.24 9.38
C PRO A 361 -10.91 1.71 8.60
N LYS A 362 -11.09 2.03 7.32
CA LYS A 362 -10.00 2.43 6.41
C LYS A 362 -9.20 3.64 6.93
N GLU A 363 -9.84 4.51 7.72
CA GLU A 363 -9.28 5.72 8.31
C GLU A 363 -8.25 5.44 9.43
N LYS A 364 -8.15 4.19 9.88
CA LYS A 364 -7.14 3.72 10.85
C LYS A 364 -6.08 2.84 10.21
N LEU A 365 -6.22 2.48 8.93
CA LEU A 365 -5.35 1.54 8.24
C LEU A 365 -4.26 2.29 7.48
N ILE A 366 -3.01 1.87 7.70
CA ILE A 366 -1.81 2.39 7.05
C ILE A 366 -1.15 1.22 6.32
N LEU A 367 -0.81 1.38 5.05
CA LEU A 367 -0.14 0.32 4.28
C LEU A 367 1.38 0.34 4.53
N GLY A 368 1.93 -0.73 5.09
CA GLY A 368 3.39 -0.89 5.21
C GLY A 368 4.04 -1.23 3.86
N ILE A 369 5.18 -0.60 3.58
CA ILE A 369 5.96 -0.74 2.34
C ILE A 369 7.45 -0.89 2.71
N SER A 370 8.07 -2.00 2.32
CA SER A 370 9.50 -2.27 2.60
C SER A 370 10.42 -1.71 1.50
N MET A 371 11.11 -0.62 1.77
CA MET A 371 12.14 -0.06 0.89
C MET A 371 13.34 -1.00 0.66
N GLY A 372 13.47 -2.08 1.43
CA GLY A 372 14.48 -3.11 1.20
C GLY A 372 14.19 -4.01 0.00
N SER A 373 12.90 -4.24 -0.32
CA SER A 373 12.46 -5.10 -1.41
C SER A 373 11.88 -4.33 -2.60
N GLU A 374 11.43 -3.09 -2.37
CA GLU A 374 10.71 -2.28 -3.35
C GLU A 374 11.62 -1.37 -4.19
N ASN A 375 11.12 -0.95 -5.36
CA ASN A 375 11.72 0.06 -6.23
C ASN A 375 10.76 1.22 -6.47
N GLU A 376 11.21 2.26 -7.18
CA GLU A 376 10.44 3.47 -7.43
C GLU A 376 9.10 3.24 -8.15
N GLN A 377 8.99 2.19 -8.96
CA GLN A 377 7.73 1.83 -9.61
C GLN A 377 6.81 1.11 -8.63
N SER A 378 7.32 0.13 -7.89
CA SER A 378 6.49 -0.73 -7.05
C SER A 378 6.04 -0.03 -5.75
N VAL A 379 6.84 0.92 -5.23
CA VAL A 379 6.41 1.85 -4.17
C VAL A 379 5.20 2.66 -4.63
N ASN A 380 5.25 3.27 -5.81
CA ASN A 380 4.13 4.06 -6.35
C ASN A 380 2.89 3.22 -6.61
N GLN A 381 3.05 1.97 -7.06
CA GLN A 381 1.92 1.05 -7.21
C GLN A 381 1.23 0.75 -5.87
N LYS A 382 2.01 0.59 -4.79
CA LYS A 382 1.48 0.36 -3.44
C LYS A 382 0.79 1.61 -2.86
N ILE A 383 1.37 2.79 -3.05
CA ILE A 383 0.71 4.06 -2.72
C ILE A 383 -0.59 4.23 -3.52
N GLY A 384 -0.58 3.83 -4.79
CA GLY A 384 -1.78 3.74 -5.63
C GLY A 384 -2.87 2.86 -5.04
N LEU A 385 -2.52 1.70 -4.48
CA LEU A 385 -3.48 0.86 -3.74
C LEU A 385 -4.00 1.55 -2.48
N ALA A 386 -3.15 2.24 -1.70
CA ALA A 386 -3.58 3.00 -0.54
C ALA A 386 -4.61 4.09 -0.93
N LYS A 387 -4.35 4.83 -2.01
CA LYS A 387 -5.30 5.80 -2.59
C LYS A 387 -6.61 5.14 -3.04
N ARG A 388 -6.51 4.02 -3.77
CA ARG A 388 -7.66 3.29 -4.32
C ARG A 388 -8.62 2.83 -3.22
N TYR A 389 -8.07 2.36 -2.09
CA TYR A 389 -8.87 1.92 -0.95
C TYR A 389 -9.20 3.03 0.05
N SER A 390 -8.75 4.26 -0.22
CA SER A 390 -8.91 5.40 0.69
C SER A 390 -8.43 5.08 2.11
N LEU A 391 -7.28 4.40 2.21
CA LEU A 391 -6.63 4.14 3.50
C LEU A 391 -6.17 5.47 4.12
N LYS A 392 -5.92 5.47 5.44
CA LYS A 392 -5.33 6.62 6.13
C LYS A 392 -4.03 7.08 5.45
N GLY A 393 -3.19 6.12 5.06
CA GLY A 393 -1.98 6.39 4.30
C GLY A 393 -1.02 5.21 4.23
N PHE A 394 0.28 5.47 4.31
CA PHE A 394 1.32 4.46 4.14
C PHE A 394 2.48 4.63 5.14
N ALA A 395 3.20 3.54 5.39
CA ALA A 395 4.37 3.50 6.26
C ALA A 395 5.58 2.93 5.51
N LEU A 396 6.71 3.64 5.51
CA LEU A 396 7.93 3.20 4.84
C LEU A 396 8.91 2.55 5.82
N TRP A 397 9.15 1.26 5.63
CA TRP A 397 10.26 0.54 6.24
C TRP A 397 11.43 0.51 5.24
N ARG A 398 12.36 1.44 5.22
CA ARG A 398 12.68 2.46 6.23
C ARG A 398 13.59 3.53 5.65
N LEU A 399 13.79 4.62 6.38
CA LEU A 399 14.84 5.61 6.09
C LEU A 399 16.21 4.92 6.06
N GLY A 400 17.11 5.42 5.23
CA GLY A 400 18.41 4.82 4.89
C GLY A 400 18.37 4.01 3.60
N LEU A 401 17.19 3.64 3.11
CA LEU A 401 17.00 2.84 1.90
C LEU A 401 16.20 3.56 0.80
N ILE A 402 15.68 4.77 1.05
CA ILE A 402 14.86 5.49 0.08
C ILE A 402 15.75 6.08 -1.02
N SER A 403 15.63 5.59 -2.25
CA SER A 403 16.36 6.16 -3.38
C SER A 403 15.78 7.53 -3.78
N GLN A 404 16.61 8.39 -4.39
CA GLN A 404 16.14 9.68 -4.91
C GLN A 404 15.01 9.52 -5.95
N PRO A 405 15.07 8.57 -6.90
CA PRO A 405 13.95 8.31 -7.80
C PRO A 405 12.68 7.89 -7.06
N ALA A 406 12.78 7.03 -6.03
CA ALA A 406 11.62 6.63 -5.24
C ALA A 406 11.00 7.83 -4.51
N MET A 407 11.81 8.70 -3.92
CA MET A 407 11.31 9.91 -3.25
C MET A 407 10.58 10.86 -4.22
N ALA A 408 11.18 11.15 -5.38
CA ALA A 408 10.57 12.02 -6.39
C ALA A 408 9.23 11.45 -6.88
N ASN A 409 9.21 10.15 -7.18
CA ASN A 409 8.01 9.43 -7.60
C ASN A 409 6.89 9.49 -6.56
N MET A 410 7.21 9.38 -5.27
CA MET A 410 6.22 9.51 -4.19
C MET A 410 5.67 10.94 -4.11
N GLN A 411 6.52 11.96 -4.24
CA GLN A 411 6.10 13.37 -4.22
C GLN A 411 5.16 13.75 -5.37
N GLU A 412 5.22 13.02 -6.49
CA GLU A 412 4.22 13.16 -7.57
C GLU A 412 2.89 12.47 -7.24
N ALA A 413 2.91 11.42 -6.43
CA ALA A 413 1.76 10.57 -6.15
C ALA A 413 0.94 11.02 -4.92
N VAL A 414 1.58 11.69 -3.96
CA VAL A 414 1.01 12.18 -2.70
C VAL A 414 1.63 13.52 -2.29
N HIS A 415 0.91 14.33 -1.51
CA HIS A 415 1.47 15.53 -0.90
C HIS A 415 2.22 15.14 0.37
N LEU A 416 3.55 15.04 0.29
CA LEU A 416 4.44 14.94 1.45
C LEU A 416 4.67 16.33 2.07
N GLN A 417 5.10 16.37 3.33
CA GLN A 417 5.35 17.63 4.06
C GLN A 417 6.50 18.46 3.49
#